data_AF-A0A6C0DG55-F1
#
_entry.id   AF-A0A6C0DG55-F1
#
_cell.length_a   1.000
_cell.length_b   1.000
_cell.length_c   1.000
_cell.angle_alpha   90.00
_cell.angle_beta   90.00
_cell.angle_gamma   90.00
#
_symmetry.space_group_name_H-M   'P 1'
#
loop_
_entity.id
_entity.type
_entity.pdbx_description
1 polymer ?
#
loop_
_entity_poly.entity_id
_entity_poly.type
_entity_poly.pdbx_seq_one_letter_code
_entity_poly.pdbx_strand_id
1 'polypeptide(L)' 'MDLCQYKDALGVPDTGIHSYRLFGVAIIDVLFTVLGAALIAYFFRVSFGWTFIILFLAGTGFHRLFCVQTTIANLIGA' A
#
# COMPACT_ATOMS: atom_id res chain seq x y z
N MET A 1 2.23 15.18 12.23
CA MET A 1 2.07 16.11 11.10
C MET A 1 1.22 15.38 10.09
N ASP A 2 -0.04 15.77 9.95
CA ASP A 2 -0.95 15.07 9.04
C ASP A 2 -0.63 15.44 7.59
N LEU A 3 -0.13 14.48 6.82
CA LEU A 3 0.00 14.61 5.37
C LEU A 3 -1.33 14.33 4.65
N CYS A 4 -2.47 14.38 5.38
CA CYS A 4 -3.81 14.18 4.83
C CYS A 4 -4.11 15.07 3.60
N GLN A 5 -3.47 16.25 3.49
CA GLN A 5 -3.61 17.12 2.32
C GLN A 5 -3.19 16.45 1.00
N TYR A 6 -2.34 15.42 1.07
CA TYR A 6 -1.83 14.66 -0.08
C TYR A 6 -2.51 13.29 -0.21
N LYS A 7 -3.64 13.04 0.46
CA LYS A 7 -4.33 11.73 0.42
C LYS A 7 -4.66 11.25 -1.00
N ASP A 8 -4.88 12.19 -1.92
CA ASP A 8 -5.25 11.92 -3.31
C ASP A 8 -4.05 11.99 -4.28
N ALA A 9 -2.82 12.21 -3.79
CA ALA A 9 -1.63 12.39 -4.62
C ALA A 9 -1.29 11.13 -5.45
N LEU A 10 -1.71 9.95 -4.98
CA LEU A 10 -1.55 8.66 -5.68
C LEU A 10 -2.84 8.19 -6.35
N GLY A 11 -3.84 9.07 -6.44
CA GLY A 11 -5.19 8.77 -6.91
C GLY A 11 -6.21 8.88 -5.79
N VAL A 12 -7.45 9.21 -6.16
CA VAL A 12 -8.56 9.32 -5.21
C VAL A 12 -8.98 7.90 -4.78
N PRO A 13 -9.04 7.59 -3.47
CA PRO A 13 -9.53 6.31 -2.97
C PRO A 13 -10.95 6.02 -3.47
N ASP A 14 -11.26 4.74 -3.71
CA ASP A 14 -12.59 4.27 -4.13
C ASP A 14 -13.08 4.84 -5.49
N THR A 15 -12.19 5.46 -6.28
CA THR A 15 -12.50 5.95 -7.64
C THR A 15 -11.48 5.46 -8.68
N GLY A 16 -11.96 5.18 -9.89
CA GLY A 16 -11.13 4.73 -11.01
C GLY A 16 -10.40 3.40 -10.74
N ILE A 17 -9.09 3.37 -11.00
CA ILE A 17 -8.23 2.17 -10.88
C ILE A 17 -8.10 1.73 -9.41
N HIS A 18 -8.34 2.63 -8.46
CA HIS A 18 -8.34 2.37 -7.02
C HIS A 18 -9.68 1.85 -6.47
N SER A 19 -10.71 1.71 -7.32
CA SER A 19 -11.99 1.08 -6.95
C SER A 19 -11.92 -0.44 -6.89
N TYR A 20 -10.90 -1.05 -7.51
CA TYR A 20 -10.66 -2.50 -7.49
C TYR A 20 -10.09 -2.93 -6.15
N ARG A 21 -10.99 -3.10 -5.17
CA ARG A 21 -10.70 -3.60 -3.83
C ARG A 21 -11.22 -5.02 -3.69
N LEU A 22 -10.35 -5.93 -3.24
CA LEU A 22 -10.74 -7.29 -2.85
C LEU A 22 -10.66 -7.36 -1.32
N PHE A 23 -11.77 -7.67 -0.66
CA PHE A 23 -11.86 -7.64 0.82
C PHE A 23 -11.39 -6.30 1.43
N GLY A 24 -11.54 -5.21 0.67
CA GLY A 24 -11.16 -3.86 1.10
C GLY A 24 -9.66 -3.54 1.07
N VAL A 25 -8.83 -4.44 0.54
CA VAL A 25 -7.44 -4.16 0.17
C VAL A 25 -7.41 -3.76 -1.30
N ALA A 26 -6.75 -2.65 -1.62
CA ALA A 26 -6.58 -2.24 -3.01
C ALA A 26 -5.67 -3.26 -3.73
N ILE A 27 -6.20 -3.92 -4.75
CA ILE A 27 -5.47 -4.95 -5.51
C ILE A 27 -4.22 -4.34 -6.17
N ILE A 28 -4.36 -3.08 -6.60
CA ILE A 28 -3.29 -2.29 -7.21
C ILE A 28 -2.12 -2.09 -6.25
N ASP A 29 -2.37 -1.84 -4.96
CA ASP A 29 -1.30 -1.67 -3.97
C ASP A 29 -0.52 -2.97 -3.77
N VAL A 30 -1.23 -4.11 -3.71
CA VAL A 30 -0.59 -5.43 -3.60
C VAL A 30 0.24 -5.72 -4.86
N LEU A 31 -0.32 -5.45 -6.04
CA LEU A 31 0.36 -5.67 -7.31
C LEU A 31 1.64 -4.83 -7.42
N PHE A 32 1.56 -3.53 -7.09
CA PHE A 32 2.74 -2.65 -7.08
C PHE A 32 3.75 -3.06 -6.00
N THR A 33 3.29 -3.55 -4.85
CA THR A 33 4.19 -4.07 -3.81
C THR A 33 4.92 -5.32 -4.28
N VAL A 34 4.24 -6.24 -4.97
CA VAL A 34 4.85 -7.43 -5.59
C VAL A 34 5.87 -7.03 -6.65
N LEU A 35 5.52 -6.11 -7.56
CA LEU A 35 6.42 -5.62 -8.60
C LEU A 35 7.65 -4.90 -8.01
N GLY A 36 7.44 -4.02 -7.04
CA GLY A 36 8.51 -3.30 -6.34
C GLY A 36 9.43 -4.26 -5.57
N ALA A 37 8.85 -5.24 -4.86
CA ALA A 37 9.62 -6.26 -4.16
C ALA A 37 10.43 -7.13 -5.13
N ALA A 38 9.86 -7.50 -6.28
CA ALA A 38 10.56 -8.28 -7.30
C ALA A 38 11.73 -7.49 -7.89
N LEU A 39 11.53 -6.20 -8.16
CA LEU A 39 12.57 -5.31 -8.68
C LEU A 39 13.71 -5.14 -7.66
N ILE A 40 13.39 -4.85 -6.41
CA ILE A 40 14.38 -4.69 -5.33
C ILE A 40 15.12 -6.01 -5.06
N ALA A 41 14.41 -7.13 -5.00
CA ALA A 41 15.01 -8.44 -4.83
C ALA A 41 15.94 -8.79 -5.99
N TYR A 42 15.58 -8.44 -7.23
CA TYR A 42 16.43 -8.65 -8.40
C TYR A 42 17.71 -7.81 -8.37
N PHE A 43 17.60 -6.50 -8.09
CA PHE A 43 18.76 -5.60 -8.07
C PHE A 43 19.70 -5.83 -6.88
N PHE A 44 19.15 -6.04 -5.68
CA PHE A 44 19.94 -6.19 -4.46
C PHE A 44 20.24 -7.65 -4.09
N ARG A 45 19.75 -8.62 -4.88
CA ARG A 45 19.88 -10.07 -4.64
C ARG A 45 19.45 -10.50 -3.22
N VAL A 46 18.46 -9.81 -2.68
CA VAL A 46 17.88 -10.10 -1.36
C VAL A 46 16.70 -11.06 -1.48
N SER A 47 16.29 -11.67 -0.36
CA SER A 47 15.15 -12.58 -0.34
C SER A 47 13.84 -11.83 -0.63
N PHE A 48 13.20 -12.19 -1.75
CA PHE A 48 11.93 -11.62 -2.18
C PHE A 48 10.86 -11.64 -1.08
N GLY A 49 10.76 -12.76 -0.34
CA GLY A 49 9.76 -12.90 0.73
C GLY A 49 9.91 -11.85 1.83
N TRP A 50 11.15 -11.63 2.29
CA TRP A 50 11.43 -10.61 3.30
C TRP A 50 11.25 -9.20 2.78
N THR A 51 11.70 -8.93 1.55
CA THR A 51 11.52 -7.63 0.89
C THR A 51 10.04 -7.28 0.71
N PHE A 52 9.22 -8.25 0.30
CA PHE A 52 7.79 -8.08 0.14
C PHE A 52 7.09 -7.76 1.46
N ILE A 53 7.37 -8.51 2.54
CA ILE A 53 6.76 -8.28 3.86
C ILE A 53 7.10 -6.87 4.37
N ILE A 54 8.38 -6.47 4.26
CA ILE A 54 8.83 -5.14 4.69
C ILE A 54 8.15 -4.03 3.89
N LEU A 55 8.12 -4.14 2.55
CA LEU A 55 7.46 -3.16 1.68
C LEU A 55 5.96 -3.09 1.91
N PHE A 56 5.30 -4.22 2.13
CA PHE A 56 3.87 -4.29 2.38
C PHE A 56 3.48 -3.59 3.69
N LEU A 57 4.25 -3.83 4.75
CA LEU A 57 4.08 -3.15 6.04
C LEU A 57 4.38 -1.66 5.95
N ALA A 58 5.47 -1.28 5.27
CA ALA A 58 5.84 0.11 5.05
C ALA A 58 4.78 0.86 4.22
N GLY A 59 4.28 0.27 3.14
CA GLY A 59 3.22 0.82 2.30
C GLY A 59 1.92 1.05 3.08
N THR A 60 1.52 0.07 3.89
CA THR A 60 0.36 0.21 4.79
C THR A 60 0.57 1.34 5.81
N GLY A 61 1.79 1.51 6.31
CA GLY A 61 2.17 2.63 7.18
C GLY A 61 2.06 3.99 6.48
N PHE A 62 2.52 4.09 5.23
CA PHE A 62 2.38 5.31 4.43
C PHE A 62 0.91 5.64 4.16
N HIS A 63 0.05 4.67 3.86
CA HIS A 63 -1.38 4.94 3.68
C HIS A 63 -2.03 5.53 4.94
N ARG A 64 -1.61 5.11 6.13
CA ARG A 64 -2.03 5.77 7.39
C ARG A 64 -1.49 7.19 7.51
N LEU A 65 -0.24 7.44 7.14
CA LEU A 65 0.37 8.78 7.16
C LEU A 65 -0.36 9.78 6.22
N PHE A 66 -0.87 9.29 5.10
CA PHE A 66 -1.67 10.05 4.14
C PHE A 66 -3.17 10.03 4.46
N CYS A 67 -3.57 9.51 5.62
CA CYS A 67 -4.96 9.47 6.08
C CYS A 67 -5.90 8.72 5.13
N VAL A 68 -5.36 7.75 4.39
CA VAL A 68 -6.12 6.87 3.51
C VAL A 68 -6.62 5.69 4.34
N GLN A 69 -7.94 5.56 4.45
CA GLN A 69 -8.56 4.44 5.15
C GLN A 69 -8.29 3.14 4.38
N THR A 70 -7.44 2.30 4.96
CA THR A 70 -7.27 0.91 4.55
C THR A 70 -8.19 0.03 5.39
N THR A 71 -8.64 -1.10 4.84
CA THR A 71 -9.54 -2.00 5.56
C THR A 71 -8.89 -2.60 6.81
N ILE A 72 -7.55 -2.70 6.83
CA ILE A 72 -6.78 -3.05 8.02
C ILE A 72 -6.89 -1.97 9.11
N ALA A 73 -6.95 -0.68 8.75
CA ALA A 73 -7.19 0.40 9.71
C ALA A 73 -8.64 0.37 10.24
N ASN A 74 -9.62 0.20 9.35
CA ASN A 74 -11.04 0.12 9.74
C ASN A 74 -11.39 -1.11 10.58
N LEU A 75 -10.72 -2.26 10.37
CA LEU A 75 -10.92 -3.47 11.18
C LEU A 75 -10.32 -3.35 12.59
N ILE A 76 -9.31 -2.49 12.76
CA ILE A 76 -8.65 -2.24 14.05
C ILE A 76 -9.39 -1.15 14.87
N GLY A 77 -10.42 -0.52 14.31
CA GLY A 77 -11.27 0.44 15.04
C GLY A 77 -10.50 1.70 15.47
N ALA A 78 -9.66 2.22 14.58
CA ALA A 78 -8.89 3.45 14.78
C ALA A 78 -9.15 4.44 13.64
#